data_AF-A0A959IM78-F1
#
_entry.id   AF-A0A959IM78-F1
#
_cell.length_a   1.000
_cell.length_b   1.000
_cell.length_c   1.000
_cell.angle_alpha   90.00
_cell.angle_beta   90.00
_cell.angle_gamma   90.00
#
_symmetry.space_group_name_H-M   'P 1'
#
loop_
_entity.id
_entity.type
_entity.pdbx_description
1 polymer ?
#
loop_
_entity_poly.entity_id
_entity_poly.type
_entity_poly.pdbx_seq_one_letter_code
_entity_poly.pdbx_strand_id
1 'polypeptide(L)'
;MKKRLLYLSILLLPFICMIAINEITRLKTTEKSYKIQDVTAINPARRLEEKCTWGCHNDTEYCKQHHVKLAKPYFDEIDPIYFGIINTFKATGDYGLANIIFLVILIPLLLYFLLIRSISMQIEIRRLKKE
;
A
#
# COMPACT_ATOMS: atom_id res chain seq x y z
N MET A 1 -20.18 4.14 22.46
CA MET A 1 -19.43 2.89 22.18
C MET A 1 -19.48 2.50 20.70
N LYS A 2 -20.64 2.46 20.03
CA LYS A 2 -20.75 2.06 18.60
C LYS A 2 -19.88 2.89 17.63
N LYS A 3 -19.82 4.23 17.79
CA LYS A 3 -18.97 5.10 16.93
C LYS A 3 -17.46 4.88 17.11
N ARG A 4 -17.00 4.72 18.37
CA ARG A 4 -15.58 4.46 18.65
C ARG A 4 -15.13 3.11 18.07
N LEU A 5 -15.97 2.08 18.22
CA LEU A 5 -15.72 0.78 17.64
C LEU A 5 -15.65 0.85 16.10
N LEU A 6 -16.58 1.58 15.46
CA LEU A 6 -16.57 1.81 14.02
C LEU A 6 -15.27 2.48 13.55
N TYR A 7 -14.85 3.55 14.24
CA TYR A 7 -13.64 4.30 13.85
C TYR A 7 -12.38 3.45 14.04
N LEU A 8 -12.27 2.73 15.16
CA LEU A 8 -11.19 1.77 15.38
C LEU A 8 -11.18 0.65 14.35
N SER A 9 -12.35 0.12 13.95
CA SER A 9 -12.41 -0.91 12.92
C SER A 9 -11.96 -0.40 11.55
N ILE A 10 -12.34 0.84 11.19
CA ILE A 10 -11.88 1.45 9.92
C ILE A 10 -10.36 1.58 9.90
N LEU A 11 -9.76 1.93 11.04
CA LEU A 11 -8.31 2.06 11.16
C LEU A 11 -7.59 0.70 11.14
N LEU A 12 -8.05 -0.27 11.93
CA LEU A 12 -7.30 -1.50 12.20
C LEU A 12 -7.58 -2.62 11.19
N LEU A 13 -8.80 -2.72 10.66
CA LEU A 13 -9.20 -3.82 9.79
C LEU A 13 -8.30 -3.96 8.55
N PRO A 14 -7.92 -2.88 7.83
CA PRO A 14 -7.03 -3.01 6.68
C PRO A 14 -5.67 -3.65 7.03
N PHE A 15 -5.10 -3.29 8.19
CA PHE A 15 -3.83 -3.88 8.63
C PHE A 15 -3.99 -5.35 9.00
N ILE A 16 -5.05 -5.70 9.72
CA ILE A 16 -5.33 -7.10 10.08
C ILE A 16 -5.52 -7.93 8.81
N CYS A 17 -6.27 -7.43 7.82
CA CYS A 17 -6.46 -8.10 6.54
C CYS A 17 -5.14 -8.27 5.77
N MET A 18 -4.32 -7.22 5.70
CA MET A 18 -3.00 -7.27 5.05
C MET A 18 -2.09 -8.33 5.71
N ILE A 19 -2.01 -8.34 7.04
CA ILE A 19 -1.25 -9.32 7.79
C ILE A 19 -1.77 -10.72 7.46
N ALA A 20 -3.07 -10.97 7.59
CA ALA A 20 -3.67 -12.27 7.32
C ALA A 20 -3.35 -12.78 5.91
N ILE A 21 -3.46 -11.93 4.88
CA ILE A 21 -3.14 -12.29 3.50
C ILE A 21 -1.66 -12.65 3.35
N ASN A 22 -0.75 -11.87 3.95
CA ASN A 22 0.69 -12.15 3.90
C ASN A 22 1.03 -13.47 4.59
N GLU A 23 0.43 -13.74 5.74
CA GLU A 23 0.62 -14.99 6.50
C GLU A 23 0.11 -16.21 5.71
N ILE A 24 -1.09 -16.12 5.15
CA ILE A 24 -1.66 -17.19 4.31
C ILE A 24 -0.78 -17.43 3.08
N THR A 25 -0.30 -16.37 2.43
CA THR A 25 0.59 -16.48 1.27
C THR A 25 1.92 -17.14 1.65
N ARG A 26 2.49 -16.78 2.80
CA ARG A 26 3.72 -17.40 3.30
C ARG A 26 3.58 -18.90 3.47
N LEU A 27 2.46 -19.36 4.05
CA LEU A 27 2.20 -20.78 4.28
C LEU A 27 2.01 -21.59 2.97
N LYS A 28 1.50 -20.96 1.92
CA LYS A 28 1.23 -21.61 0.63
C LYS A 28 2.40 -21.58 -0.35
N THR A 29 3.39 -20.73 -0.10
CA THR A 29 4.50 -20.53 -1.05
C THR A 29 5.50 -21.67 -0.96
N THR A 30 5.73 -22.36 -2.08
CA THR A 30 6.68 -23.48 -2.22
C THR A 30 7.98 -23.08 -2.88
N GLU A 31 8.07 -21.83 -3.37
CA GLU A 31 9.25 -21.29 -4.05
C GLU A 31 10.43 -21.12 -3.08
N LYS A 32 11.65 -21.21 -3.60
CA LYS A 32 12.86 -20.91 -2.82
C LYS A 32 12.85 -19.44 -2.40
N SER A 33 12.85 -19.21 -1.09
CA SER A 33 12.86 -17.88 -0.51
C SER A 33 14.14 -17.10 -0.82
N TYR A 34 14.03 -15.78 -0.80
CA TYR A 34 15.14 -14.84 -0.99
C TYR A 34 15.46 -14.14 0.33
N LYS A 35 16.74 -13.88 0.63
CA LYS A 35 17.14 -13.14 1.83
C LYS A 35 17.36 -11.67 1.49
N ILE A 36 16.73 -10.77 2.24
CA ILE A 36 16.92 -9.32 2.15
C ILE A 36 17.21 -8.82 3.56
N GLN A 37 18.38 -8.21 3.79
CA GLN A 37 18.74 -7.64 5.10
C GLN A 37 18.47 -8.63 6.26
N ASP A 38 18.92 -9.87 6.09
CA ASP A 38 18.74 -11.01 7.02
C ASP A 38 17.29 -11.51 7.23
N VAL A 39 16.31 -10.90 6.57
CA VAL A 39 14.92 -11.37 6.56
C VAL A 39 14.67 -12.31 5.39
N THR A 40 14.07 -13.46 5.68
CA THR A 40 13.61 -14.41 4.66
C THR A 40 12.32 -13.89 4.05
N ALA A 41 12.40 -13.45 2.80
CA ALA A 41 11.25 -12.99 2.05
C ALA A 41 10.39 -14.14 1.52
N ILE A 42 9.08 -13.88 1.40
CA ILE A 42 8.09 -14.85 0.90
C ILE A 42 8.35 -15.16 -0.58
N ASN A 43 8.56 -14.13 -1.39
CA ASN A 43 8.75 -14.27 -2.83
C ASN A 43 10.22 -14.49 -3.20
N PRO A 44 10.52 -15.15 -4.34
CA PRO A 44 11.89 -15.33 -4.81
C PRO A 44 12.49 -14.04 -5.40
N ALA A 45 13.80 -14.03 -5.66
CA ALA A 45 14.48 -12.96 -6.40
C ALA A 45 14.46 -13.13 -7.93
N ARG A 46 14.24 -14.36 -8.43
CA ARG A 46 14.15 -14.59 -9.87
C ARG A 46 12.90 -13.95 -10.44
N ARG A 47 12.99 -13.48 -11.69
CA ARG A 47 11.83 -12.99 -12.45
C ARG A 47 10.96 -14.17 -12.85
N LEU A 48 9.64 -13.98 -12.77
CA LEU A 48 8.63 -14.95 -13.16
C LEU A 48 7.59 -14.20 -13.99
N GLU A 49 7.04 -14.81 -15.04
CA GLU A 49 6.08 -14.13 -15.93
C GLU A 49 4.65 -14.19 -15.37
N GLU A 50 4.37 -15.22 -14.57
CA GLU A 50 3.06 -15.49 -14.01
C GLU A 50 2.75 -14.69 -12.72
N LYS A 51 3.78 -14.19 -12.03
CA LYS A 51 3.62 -13.48 -10.75
C LYS A 51 4.74 -12.50 -10.47
N CYS A 52 4.43 -11.43 -9.73
CA CYS A 52 5.43 -10.50 -9.25
C CYS A 52 6.38 -11.15 -8.23
N THR A 53 7.66 -10.82 -8.33
CA THR A 53 8.71 -11.28 -7.42
C THR A 53 9.60 -10.11 -6.98
N TRP A 54 10.62 -10.38 -6.15
CA TRP A 54 11.62 -9.34 -5.85
C TRP A 54 12.44 -8.94 -7.08
N GLY A 55 12.51 -9.81 -8.09
CA GLY A 55 13.06 -9.45 -9.40
C GLY A 55 12.27 -8.32 -10.06
N CYS A 56 10.93 -8.35 -9.94
CA CYS A 56 10.05 -7.30 -10.43
C CYS A 56 10.08 -6.03 -9.56
N HIS A 57 10.28 -6.18 -8.24
CA HIS A 57 10.47 -5.04 -7.33
C HIS A 57 11.73 -4.23 -7.69
N ASN A 58 12.82 -4.94 -8.00
CA ASN A 58 14.11 -4.31 -8.30
C ASN A 58 14.26 -3.89 -9.77
N ASP A 59 13.39 -4.38 -10.65
CA ASP A 59 13.29 -3.98 -12.06
C ASP A 59 11.83 -3.62 -12.39
N THR A 60 11.52 -2.34 -12.18
CA THR A 60 10.19 -1.80 -12.44
C THR A 60 9.80 -1.93 -13.92
N GLU A 61 10.75 -1.92 -14.85
CA GLU A 61 10.46 -2.03 -16.28
C GLU A 61 9.99 -3.44 -16.63
N TYR A 62 10.66 -4.48 -16.11
CA TYR A 62 10.19 -5.85 -16.24
C TYR A 62 8.76 -6.02 -15.68
N CYS A 63 8.48 -5.42 -14.53
CA CYS A 63 7.15 -5.44 -13.92
C CYS A 63 6.09 -4.79 -14.82
N LYS A 64 6.39 -3.59 -15.35
CA LYS A 64 5.50 -2.84 -16.25
C LYS A 64 5.18 -3.62 -17.52
N GLN A 65 6.15 -4.36 -18.06
CA GLN A 65 5.97 -5.12 -19.30
C GLN A 65 5.10 -6.37 -19.12
N HIS A 66 5.25 -7.10 -18.01
CA HIS A 66 4.67 -8.44 -17.84
C HIS A 66 3.48 -8.51 -16.88
N HIS A 67 3.38 -7.61 -15.90
CA HIS A 67 2.41 -7.75 -14.81
C HIS A 67 1.39 -6.61 -14.72
N VAL A 68 1.64 -5.47 -15.36
CA VAL A 68 0.75 -4.31 -15.30
C VAL A 68 -0.11 -4.24 -16.56
N LYS A 69 -1.41 -4.47 -16.40
CA LYS A 69 -2.38 -4.45 -17.51
C LYS A 69 -3.16 -3.15 -17.59
N LEU A 70 -3.73 -2.71 -16.46
CA LEU A 70 -4.67 -1.59 -16.43
C LEU A 70 -4.00 -0.22 -16.57
N ALA A 71 -2.85 -0.04 -15.93
CA ALA A 71 -2.13 1.24 -15.95
C ALA A 71 -1.25 1.42 -17.20
N LYS A 72 -1.04 0.37 -17.99
CA LYS A 72 -0.12 0.38 -19.14
C LYS A 72 -0.39 1.48 -20.17
N PRO A 73 -1.66 1.80 -20.52
CA PRO A 73 -1.95 2.90 -21.45
C PRO A 73 -1.63 4.29 -20.91
N TYR A 74 -1.36 4.42 -19.61
CA TYR A 74 -1.22 5.69 -18.90
C TYR A 74 0.17 5.87 -18.27
N PHE A 75 1.15 5.05 -18.67
CA PHE A 75 2.48 5.13 -18.09
C PHE A 75 3.17 6.47 -18.38
N ASP A 76 2.92 7.06 -19.55
CA ASP A 76 3.53 8.34 -19.92
C ASP A 76 3.07 9.48 -18.99
N GLU A 77 1.86 9.40 -18.43
CA GLU A 77 1.32 10.35 -17.47
C GLU A 77 1.64 9.98 -16.02
N ILE A 78 1.59 8.69 -15.68
CA ILE A 78 1.80 8.21 -14.30
C ILE A 78 3.27 8.26 -13.92
N ASP A 79 4.18 7.83 -14.81
CA ASP A 79 5.60 7.68 -14.50
C ASP A 79 6.27 8.99 -14.07
N PRO A 80 6.05 10.14 -14.73
CA PRO A 80 6.64 11.40 -14.29
C PRO A 80 6.24 11.78 -12.86
N ILE A 81 4.97 11.53 -12.50
CA ILE A 81 4.47 11.82 -11.16
C ILE A 81 5.05 10.81 -10.15
N TYR A 82 4.97 9.52 -10.47
CA TYR A 82 5.46 8.43 -9.62
C TYR A 82 6.95 8.56 -9.32
N PHE A 83 7.78 8.69 -10.35
CA PHE A 83 9.22 8.85 -10.18
C PHE A 83 9.60 10.23 -9.65
N GLY A 84 8.80 11.26 -9.89
CA GLY A 84 8.95 12.57 -9.25
C GLY A 84 8.85 12.51 -7.73
N ILE A 85 7.84 11.78 -7.21
CA ILE A 85 7.68 11.55 -5.76
C ILE A 85 8.87 10.76 -5.21
N ILE A 86 9.28 9.68 -5.90
CA ILE A 86 10.43 8.87 -5.48
C ILE A 86 11.70 9.71 -5.40
N ASN A 87 11.97 10.52 -6.42
CA ASN A 87 13.17 11.36 -6.47
C ASN A 87 13.14 12.43 -5.38
N THR A 88 11.96 13.00 -5.09
CA THR A 88 11.77 13.93 -3.97
C THR A 88 12.10 13.27 -2.63
N PHE A 89 11.64 12.03 -2.40
CA PHE A 89 11.96 11.31 -1.18
C PHE A 89 13.43 10.91 -1.10
N LYS A 90 14.05 10.49 -2.21
CA LYS A 90 15.49 10.21 -2.23
C LYS A 90 16.33 11.45 -1.89
N ALA A 91 15.88 12.65 -2.30
CA ALA A 91 16.56 13.90 -2.00
C ALA A 91 16.59 14.25 -0.49
N THR A 92 15.77 13.60 0.35
CA THR A 92 15.80 13.79 1.81
C THR A 92 16.99 13.14 2.50
N GLY A 93 17.77 12.31 1.79
CA GLY A 93 18.94 11.59 2.31
C GLY A 93 18.62 10.22 2.93
N ASP A 94 17.40 10.02 3.44
CA ASP A 94 16.92 8.72 3.92
C ASP A 94 15.59 8.36 3.26
N TYR A 95 15.69 7.72 2.10
CA TYR A 95 14.53 7.28 1.31
C TYR A 95 13.62 6.33 2.10
N GLY A 96 14.19 5.42 2.91
CA GLY A 96 13.42 4.46 3.68
C GLY A 96 12.56 5.16 4.73
N LEU A 97 13.19 6.04 5.52
CA LEU A 97 12.51 6.81 6.55
C LEU A 97 11.45 7.75 5.96
N ALA A 98 11.75 8.45 4.86
CA ALA A 98 10.81 9.34 4.20
C ALA A 98 9.54 8.58 3.74
N ASN A 99 9.69 7.38 3.16
CA ASN A 99 8.55 6.55 2.78
C ASN A 99 7.67 6.18 3.98
N ILE A 100 8.29 5.80 5.11
CA ILE A 100 7.55 5.46 6.33
C ILE A 100 6.77 6.68 6.85
N ILE A 101 7.43 7.83 6.97
CA ILE A 101 6.80 9.04 7.51
C ILE A 101 5.65 9.50 6.64
N PHE A 102 5.87 9.66 5.33
CA PHE A 102 4.87 10.26 4.45
C PHE A 102 3.80 9.27 4.01
N LEU A 103 4.19 8.09 3.50
CA LEU A 103 3.25 7.17 2.86
C LEU A 103 2.58 6.20 3.84
N VAL A 104 3.25 5.85 4.95
CA VAL A 104 2.71 4.89 5.92
C VAL A 104 2.00 5.58 7.08
N ILE A 105 2.50 6.74 7.53
CA ILE A 105 1.95 7.44 8.70
C ILE A 105 1.11 8.65 8.29
N LEU A 106 1.73 9.68 7.68
CA LEU A 106 1.09 10.99 7.51
C LEU A 106 -0.12 10.95 6.60
N ILE A 107 0.03 10.43 5.37
CA ILE A 107 -1.06 10.37 4.39
C ILE A 107 -2.19 9.46 4.90
N PRO A 108 -1.94 8.23 5.39
CA PRO A 108 -3.01 7.39 5.91
C PRO A 108 -3.74 8.00 7.11
N LEU A 109 -3.04 8.64 8.05
CA LEU A 109 -3.68 9.32 9.18
C LEU A 109 -4.53 10.53 8.73
N LEU A 110 -4.05 11.29 7.74
CA LEU A 110 -4.81 12.39 7.15
C LEU A 110 -6.09 11.87 6.48
N LEU A 111 -5.98 10.84 5.64
CA LEU A 111 -7.12 10.22 4.97
C LEU A 111 -8.12 9.65 5.99
N TYR A 112 -7.61 8.97 7.02
CA TYR A 112 -8.44 8.46 8.12
C TYR A 112 -9.19 9.60 8.82
N PHE A 113 -8.49 10.66 9.21
CA PHE A 113 -9.09 11.84 9.84
C PHE A 113 -10.21 12.43 8.97
N LEU A 114 -9.93 12.68 7.69
CA LEU A 114 -10.90 13.23 6.74
C LEU A 114 -12.12 12.30 6.58
N LEU A 115 -11.90 10.99 6.51
CA LEU A 115 -12.96 10.00 6.43
C LEU A 115 -13.85 10.00 7.68
N ILE A 116 -13.26 10.04 8.88
CA ILE A 116 -14.03 10.14 10.13
C ILE A 116 -14.86 11.42 10.17
N ARG A 117 -14.28 12.55 9.76
CA ARG A 117 -15.01 13.83 9.65
C ARG A 117 -16.18 13.71 8.67
N SER A 118 -15.95 13.14 7.49
CA SER A 118 -16.99 12.91 6.48
C SER A 118 -18.15 12.06 7.03
N ILE A 119 -17.84 10.93 7.66
CA ILE A 119 -18.84 10.05 8.28
C ILE A 119 -19.62 10.80 9.38
N SER A 120 -18.94 11.55 10.23
CA SER A 120 -19.59 12.30 11.31
C SER A 120 -20.57 13.34 10.76
N MET A 121 -20.17 14.08 9.71
CA MET A 121 -21.05 15.06 9.06
C MET A 121 -22.26 14.38 8.41
N GLN A 122 -22.07 13.25 7.73
CA GLN A 122 -23.16 12.50 7.11
C GLN A 122 -24.16 11.97 8.14
N ILE A 123 -23.70 11.50 9.30
CA ILE A 123 -24.58 11.08 10.39
C ILE A 123 -25.43 12.26 10.88
N GLU A 124 -24.82 13.44 11.00
CA GLU A 124 -25.50 14.64 11.47
C GLU A 124 -26.56 15.15 10.48
N ILE A 125 -26.22 15.20 9.19
CA ILE A 125 -27.16 15.57 8.12
C ILE A 125 -28.38 14.63 8.13
N ARG A 126 -28.16 13.31 8.31
CA ARG A 126 -29.25 12.33 8.38
C ARG A 126 -30.11 12.48 9.62
N ARG A 127 -29.57 13.00 10.73
CA ARG A 127 -30.32 13.29 11.95
C ARG A 127 -31.26 14.47 11.71
N LEU A 128 -30.72 15.57 11.19
CA LEU A 128 -31.47 16.79 10.90
C LEU A 128 -32.58 16.60 9.84
N LYS A 129 -32.39 15.68 8.88
CA LYS A 129 -33.42 15.36 7.87
C LYS A 129 -34.59 14.52 8.38
N LYS A 130 -34.46 13.91 9.57
CA LYS A 130 -35.50 13.07 10.18
C LYS A 130 -36.36 13.83 11.19
N GLU A 131 -35.91 15.02 11.58
CA GLU A 131 -36.68 16.02 12.34
C GLU A 131 -37.51 16.86 11.35
#